data_AF-A0A6G3Q9K6-F1
#
_entry.id   AF-A0A6G3Q9K6-F1
#
_cell.length_a   1.000
_cell.length_b   1.000
_cell.length_c   1.000
_cell.angle_alpha   90.00
_cell.angle_beta   90.00
_cell.angle_gamma   90.00
#
_symmetry.space_group_name_H-M   'P 1'
#
loop_
_entity.id
_entity.type
_entity.pdbx_description
1 polymer ?
#
loop_
_entity_poly.entity_id
_entity_poly.type
_entity_poly.pdbx_seq_one_letter_code
_entity_poly.pdbx_strand_id
1 'polypeptide(L)'
;MTDKAAIEAGLRRFGDEGRSASEAARWVIGELGDDFSVFQLMFRFFSVFHVQVQVLRELESWEGLGTGGPLTDAELDAIVGPLTVRETPLS
;
A
#
# COMPACT_ATOMS: atom_id res chain seq x y z
N MET A 1 9.85 16.47 -4.18
CA MET A 1 9.80 15.64 -5.40
C MET A 1 9.93 14.21 -4.95
N THR A 2 8.80 13.56 -4.68
CA THR A 2 8.78 12.19 -4.18
C THR A 2 9.22 11.26 -5.31
N ASP A 3 10.35 10.59 -5.12
CA ASP A 3 10.89 9.69 -6.13
C ASP A 3 10.04 8.42 -6.16
N LYS A 4 9.27 8.25 -7.23
CA LYS A 4 8.47 7.05 -7.50
C LYS A 4 9.31 5.78 -7.31
N ALA A 5 10.56 5.77 -7.79
CA ALA A 5 11.43 4.61 -7.71
C ALA A 5 11.84 4.31 -6.25
N ALA A 6 12.04 5.34 -5.44
CA ALA A 6 12.35 5.18 -4.02
C ALA A 6 11.16 4.57 -3.25
N ILE A 7 9.93 5.04 -3.50
CA ILE A 7 8.72 4.45 -2.91
C ILE A 7 8.58 2.98 -3.31
N GLU A 8 8.73 2.66 -4.60
CA GLU A 8 8.58 1.29 -5.08
C GLU A 8 9.67 0.36 -4.52
N ALA A 9 10.92 0.84 -4.39
CA ALA A 9 12.00 0.09 -3.76
C ALA A 9 11.74 -0.16 -2.27
N GLY A 10 11.23 0.85 -1.54
CA GLY A 10 10.85 0.68 -0.14
C GLY A 10 9.71 -0.33 0.03
N LEU A 11 8.65 -0.22 -0.76
CA LEU A 11 7.56 -1.21 -0.73
C LEU A 11 8.03 -2.63 -1.02
N ARG A 12 8.96 -2.83 -1.97
CA ARG A 12 9.57 -4.14 -2.22
C ARG A 12 10.21 -4.70 -0.95
N ARG A 13 11.01 -3.87 -0.27
CA ARG A 13 11.65 -4.22 1.00
C ARG A 13 10.63 -4.60 2.08
N PHE A 14 9.51 -3.89 2.18
CA PHE A 14 8.43 -4.26 3.11
C PHE A 14 7.87 -5.66 2.81
N GLY A 15 7.67 -6.00 1.53
CA GLY A 15 7.27 -7.35 1.13
C GLY A 15 8.32 -8.41 1.47
N ASP A 16 9.58 -8.15 1.16
CA ASP A 16 10.70 -9.07 1.42
C ASP A 16 10.92 -9.32 2.93
N GLU A 17 10.70 -8.29 3.76
CA GLU A 17 10.76 -8.38 5.22
C GLU A 17 9.48 -8.97 5.85
N GLY A 18 8.44 -9.26 5.06
CA GLY A 18 7.18 -9.79 5.56
C GLY A 18 6.39 -8.81 6.43
N ARG A 19 6.55 -7.50 6.19
CA ARG A 19 5.81 -6.45 6.91
C ARG A 19 4.33 -6.48 6.53
N SER A 20 3.51 -5.92 7.42
CA SER A 20 2.06 -5.86 7.22
C SER A 20 1.68 -4.81 6.17
N ALA A 21 0.48 -4.96 5.60
CA ALA A 21 -0.04 -4.04 4.59
C ALA A 21 -0.32 -2.66 5.18
N SER A 22 -0.88 -2.60 6.38
CA SER A 22 -1.15 -1.38 7.15
C SER A 22 0.13 -0.60 7.44
N GLU A 23 1.22 -1.29 7.79
CA GLU A 23 2.51 -0.65 8.02
C GLU A 23 3.11 -0.07 6.74
N ALA A 24 3.13 -0.86 5.67
CA ALA A 24 3.58 -0.40 4.36
C ALA A 24 2.76 0.80 3.85
N ALA A 25 1.44 0.78 4.07
CA ALA A 25 0.54 1.85 3.64
C ALA A 25 0.81 3.15 4.40
N ARG A 26 1.02 3.10 5.73
CA ARG A 26 1.40 4.30 6.51
C ARG A 26 2.73 4.87 6.06
N TRP A 27 3.71 4.02 5.77
CA TRP A 27 4.99 4.47 5.26
C TRP A 27 4.82 5.21 3.93
N VAL A 28 4.06 4.65 2.97
CA VAL A 28 3.77 5.32 1.69
C VAL A 28 3.04 6.66 1.89
N ILE A 29 2.07 6.73 2.79
CA ILE A 29 1.38 7.99 3.12
C ILE A 29 2.38 9.03 3.62
N GLY A 30 3.29 8.64 4.52
CA GLY A 30 4.36 9.51 5.02
C GLY A 30 5.29 10.02 3.91
N GLU A 31 5.66 9.16 2.95
CA GLU A 31 6.51 9.53 1.81
C GLU A 31 5.79 10.44 0.79
N LEU A 32 4.47 10.30 0.64
CA LEU A 32 3.66 11.14 -0.24
C LEU A 32 3.35 12.50 0.38
N GLY A 33 3.30 12.59 1.71
CA GLY A 33 3.03 13.83 2.43
C GLY A 33 1.67 14.44 2.10
N ASP A 34 1.60 15.77 2.07
CA ASP A 34 0.35 16.52 1.91
C ASP A 34 -0.33 16.32 0.54
N ASP A 35 0.41 15.85 -0.47
CA ASP A 35 -0.11 15.56 -1.82
C ASP A 35 -0.70 14.13 -1.94
N PHE A 36 -0.86 13.44 -0.81
CA PHE A 36 -1.40 12.09 -0.75
C PHE A 36 -2.82 11.99 -1.31
N SER A 37 -3.05 10.92 -2.07
CA SER A 37 -4.38 10.42 -2.40
C SER A 37 -4.44 8.89 -2.26
N VAL A 38 -5.60 8.37 -1.85
CA VAL A 38 -5.82 6.91 -1.77
C VAL A 38 -5.55 6.21 -3.10
N PHE A 39 -5.84 6.87 -4.22
CA PHE A 39 -5.55 6.33 -5.55
C PHE A 39 -4.04 6.14 -5.79
N GLN A 40 -3.20 7.08 -5.35
CA GLN A 40 -1.74 6.89 -5.44
C GLN A 40 -1.31 5.69 -4.62
N LEU A 41 -1.81 5.53 -3.39
CA LEU A 41 -1.49 4.38 -2.55
C LEU A 41 -1.89 3.05 -3.20
N MET A 42 -3.14 2.96 -3.70
CA MET A 42 -3.60 1.80 -4.46
C MET A 42 -2.69 1.51 -5.65
N PHE A 43 -2.31 2.54 -6.41
CA PHE A 43 -1.42 2.38 -7.56
C PHE A 43 -0.03 1.86 -7.17
N ARG A 44 0.55 2.35 -6.07
CA ARG A 44 1.86 1.86 -5.56
C ARG A 44 1.79 0.41 -5.13
N PHE A 45 0.73 0.04 -4.40
CA PHE A 45 0.53 -1.34 -3.99
C PHE A 45 0.33 -2.25 -5.21
N PHE A 46 -0.46 -1.82 -6.18
CA PHE A 46 -0.68 -2.56 -7.41
C PHE A 46 0.61 -2.74 -8.24
N SER A 47 1.46 -1.71 -8.30
CA SER A 47 2.72 -1.75 -9.07
C SER A 47 3.79 -2.64 -8.45
N VAL A 48 3.78 -2.81 -7.14
CA VAL A 48 4.81 -3.57 -6.42
C VAL A 48 4.34 -4.98 -6.02
N PHE A 49 3.06 -5.17 -5.67
CA PHE A 49 2.57 -6.41 -5.10
C PHE A 49 1.54 -7.12 -5.98
N HIS A 50 1.48 -8.44 -5.87
CA HIS A 50 0.44 -9.29 -6.45
C HIS A 50 -0.89 -9.16 -5.71
N VAL A 51 -1.50 -7.97 -5.75
CA VAL A 51 -2.81 -7.69 -5.15
C VAL A 51 -3.81 -7.29 -6.24
N GLN A 52 -5.03 -7.80 -6.15
CA GLN A 52 -6.09 -7.49 -7.10
C GLN A 52 -6.63 -6.07 -6.86
N VAL A 53 -7.01 -5.36 -7.92
CA VAL A 53 -7.53 -3.99 -7.80
C VAL A 53 -8.80 -3.94 -6.95
N GLN A 54 -9.66 -4.97 -7.01
CA GLN A 54 -10.85 -5.07 -6.17
C GLN A 54 -10.48 -5.10 -4.68
N VAL A 55 -9.46 -5.87 -4.31
CA VAL A 55 -8.95 -5.95 -2.94
C VAL A 55 -8.37 -4.60 -2.49
N LEU A 56 -7.68 -3.90 -3.39
CA LEU A 56 -7.12 -2.57 -3.09
C LEU A 56 -8.19 -1.50 -2.88
N ARG A 57 -9.43 -1.68 -3.35
CA ARG A 57 -10.51 -0.73 -3.04
C ARG A 57 -10.89 -0.70 -1.57
N GLU A 58 -10.61 -1.77 -0.83
CA GLU A 58 -10.84 -1.82 0.62
C GLU A 58 -10.01 -0.76 1.36
N LEU A 59 -8.90 -0.29 0.78
CA LEU A 59 -8.11 0.84 1.32
C LEU A 59 -8.94 2.11 1.46
N GLU A 60 -9.96 2.34 0.61
CA GLU A 60 -10.84 3.51 0.71
C GLU A 60 -11.63 3.53 2.03
N SER A 61 -11.84 2.36 2.64
CA SER A 61 -12.55 2.19 3.91
C SER A 61 -11.62 2.08 5.12
N TRP A 62 -10.31 2.16 4.94
CA TRP A 62 -9.32 1.96 6.01
C TRP A 62 -9.23 3.16 6.95
N GLU A 63 -9.32 2.89 8.26
CA GLU A 63 -9.26 3.91 9.31
C GLU A 63 -7.93 4.67 9.32
N GLY A 64 -6.84 4.02 8.88
CA GLY A 64 -5.50 4.60 8.83
C GLY A 64 -5.36 5.76 7.84
N LEU A 65 -6.36 6.00 6.99
CA LEU A 65 -6.45 7.21 6.17
C LEU A 65 -6.85 8.46 6.96
N GLY A 66 -7.29 8.32 8.22
CA GLY A 66 -7.78 9.43 9.04
C GLY A 66 -9.13 9.99 8.61
N THR A 67 -9.83 9.32 7.69
CA THR A 67 -11.15 9.70 7.17
C THR A 67 -12.31 9.09 7.94
N GLY A 68 -12.03 8.27 8.96
CA GLY A 68 -13.04 7.60 9.80
C GLY A 68 -13.66 6.36 9.16
N GLY A 69 -12.97 5.71 8.21
CA GLY A 69 -13.40 4.44 7.63
C GLY A 69 -13.44 3.30 8.66
N PRO A 70 -14.31 2.29 8.50
CA PRO A 70 -14.53 1.24 9.49
C PRO A 70 -13.50 0.10 9.45
N LEU A 71 -12.68 0.00 8.40
CA LEU A 71 -11.75 -1.11 8.23
C LEU A 71 -10.49 -0.87 9.08
N THR A 72 -10.23 -1.79 10.01
CA THR A 72 -9.08 -1.72 10.92
C THR A 72 -7.77 -2.16 10.25
N ASP A 73 -6.64 -1.89 10.90
CA ASP A 73 -5.34 -2.41 10.46
C ASP A 73 -5.31 -3.94 10.28
N ALA A 74 -5.85 -4.65 11.27
CA ALA A 74 -5.83 -6.12 11.28
C ALA A 74 -6.66 -6.70 10.13
N GLU A 75 -7.79 -6.07 9.81
CA GLU A 75 -8.63 -6.47 8.68
C GLU A 75 -7.96 -6.13 7.35
N LEU A 76 -7.35 -4.94 7.23
CA LEU A 76 -6.57 -4.58 6.05
C LEU A 76 -5.42 -5.58 5.80
N ASP A 77 -4.70 -5.93 6.87
CA ASP A 77 -3.60 -6.89 6.81
C ASP A 77 -4.06 -8.29 6.40
N ALA A 78 -5.24 -8.71 6.85
CA ALA A 78 -5.82 -9.99 6.47
C ALA A 78 -6.32 -10.02 5.00
N ILE A 79 -6.77 -8.88 4.48
CA ILE A 79 -7.35 -8.77 3.14
C ILE A 79 -6.27 -8.57 2.06
N VAL A 80 -5.29 -7.70 2.35
CA VAL A 80 -4.24 -7.31 1.40
C VAL A 80 -3.00 -8.18 1.54
N GLY A 81 -2.74 -8.68 2.76
CA GLY A 81 -1.60 -9.54 3.04
C GLY A 81 -1.81 -10.99 2.58
N PRO A 82 -0.72 -11.76 2.42
CA PRO A 82 0.67 -11.34 2.53
C PRO A 82 1.13 -10.48 1.35
N LEU A 83 2.02 -9.51 1.60
CA LEU A 83 2.59 -8.63 0.56
C LEU A 83 3.58 -9.39 -0.33
N THR A 84 3.07 -9.98 -1.42
CA THR A 84 3.90 -10.75 -2.36
C THR A 84 4.44 -9.83 -3.45
N VAL A 85 5.75 -9.59 -3.46
CA VAL A 85 6.43 -8.71 -4.43
C VAL A 85 6.33 -9.28 -5.85
N ARG A 86 6.05 -8.41 -6.83
CA ARG A 86 6.13 -8.73 -8.26
C ARG A 86 7.59 -8.78 -8.70
N GLU A 87 7.98 -9.86 -9.37
CA GLU A 87 9.30 -9.97 -9.99
C GLU A 87 9.40 -9.14 -11.27
N THR A 88 8.29 -9.01 -12.01
CA THR A 88 8.22 -8.23 -13.25
C THR A 88 7.43 -6.95 -13.03
N PRO A 89 7.93 -5.77 -13.48
CA PRO A 89 7.16 -4.53 -13.45
C PRO A 89 5.86 -4.65 -14.25
N LEU A 90 4.84 -3.85 -13.90
CA LEU A 90 3.65 -3.70 -14.73
C LEU A 90 4.06 -3.18 -16.11
N SER A 91 3.78 -3.96 -17.14
CA SER A 91 3.93 -3.63 -18.56
C SER A 91 2.87 -2.64 -19.03
#